data_AF-A0A517QUD4-F1
#
_entry.id   AF-A0A517QUD4-F1
#
_cell.length_a   1.000
_cell.length_b   1.000
_cell.length_c   1.000
_cell.angle_alpha   90.00
_cell.angle_beta   90.00
_cell.angle_gamma   90.00
#
_symmetry.space_group_name_H-M   'P 1'
#
loop_
_entity.id
_entity.type
_entity.pdbx_description
1 polymer ?
#
loop_
_entity_poly.entity_id
_entity_poly.type
_entity_poly.pdbx_seq_one_letter_code
_entity_poly.pdbx_strand_id
1 'polypeptide(L)'
;MPRGKSLIWIILLSPIFVGVVVLFSPVICFLMFKDWRERRKFYMANPANLFFVCTSRHQWEPFILNNVLPALPPKVQTHWVPDRQHKKRSIIDRLCPNGITKPYLVHFHKRGYEMVSLHEEFLGLKQHAQTDREIQRQVNIFLLSAVEQIESQMQSNRLPADRRMTT
;
A
#
# COMPACT_ATOMS: atom_id res chain seq x y z
N MET A 1 1.58 -32.77 38.35
CA MET A 1 2.11 -31.66 37.51
C MET A 1 2.05 -30.36 38.32
N PRO A 2 3.18 -29.63 38.50
CA PRO A 2 3.30 -28.58 39.51
C PRO A 2 2.76 -27.23 39.00
N ARG A 3 1.43 -27.03 39.05
CA ARG A 3 0.77 -25.75 38.69
C ARG A 3 1.16 -24.58 39.61
N GLY A 4 1.72 -24.83 40.80
CA GLY A 4 2.05 -23.78 41.77
C GLY A 4 3.34 -23.01 41.46
N LYS A 5 4.31 -23.61 40.77
CA LYS A 5 5.61 -22.95 40.50
C LYS A 5 5.49 -21.86 39.43
N SER A 6 4.61 -22.01 38.44
CA SER A 6 4.41 -21.02 37.38
C SER A 6 3.80 -19.71 37.89
N LEU A 7 2.95 -19.76 38.93
CA LEU A 7 2.23 -18.59 39.43
C LEU A 7 3.16 -17.61 40.16
N ILE A 8 4.13 -18.14 40.90
CA ILE A 8 5.14 -17.34 41.63
C ILE A 8 6.04 -16.59 40.64
N TRP A 9 6.49 -17.25 39.57
CA TRP A 9 7.30 -16.60 38.53
C TRP A 9 6.54 -15.49 37.80
N ILE A 10 5.25 -15.66 37.52
CA ILE A 10 4.42 -14.63 36.88
C ILE A 10 4.31 -13.39 37.79
N ILE A 11 4.06 -13.57 39.08
CA ILE A 11 3.97 -12.46 40.04
C ILE A 11 5.32 -11.73 40.15
N LEU A 12 6.43 -12.48 40.19
CA LEU A 12 7.77 -11.90 40.30
C LEU A 12 8.20 -11.13 39.04
N LEU A 13 7.82 -11.62 37.85
CA LEU A 13 8.20 -11.02 36.56
C LEU A 13 7.25 -9.90 36.10
N SER A 14 6.02 -9.87 36.60
CA SER A 14 5.02 -8.84 36.27
C SER A 14 5.53 -7.39 36.42
N PRO A 15 6.14 -6.96 37.55
CA PRO A 15 6.59 -5.58 37.69
C PRO A 15 7.71 -5.21 36.72
N ILE A 16 8.59 -6.16 36.39
CA ILE A 16 9.67 -5.97 35.40
C ILE A 16 9.04 -5.75 34.02
N PHE A 17 8.05 -6.57 33.64
CA PHE A 17 7.34 -6.43 32.38
C PHE A 17 6.63 -5.08 32.27
N VAL A 18 5.91 -4.65 33.33
CA VAL A 18 5.25 -3.34 33.37
C VAL A 18 6.26 -2.21 33.23
N GLY A 19 7.39 -2.29 33.95
CA GLY A 19 8.47 -1.31 33.83
C GLY A 19 9.03 -1.21 32.41
N VAL A 20 9.25 -2.33 31.74
CA VAL A 20 9.68 -2.39 30.34
C VAL A 20 8.64 -1.74 29.42
N VAL A 21 7.35 -2.10 29.54
CA VAL A 21 6.28 -1.53 28.70
C VAL A 21 6.19 -0.01 28.87
N VAL A 22 6.26 0.49 30.11
CA VAL A 22 6.22 1.93 30.41
C VAL A 22 7.43 2.63 29.82
N LEU A 23 8.62 2.04 29.92
CA LEU A 23 9.86 2.60 29.38
C LEU A 23 9.84 2.72 27.85
N PHE A 24 9.32 1.70 27.15
CA PHE A 24 9.28 1.68 25.68
C PHE A 24 8.04 2.37 25.07
N SER A 25 6.96 2.55 25.84
CA SER A 25 5.75 3.25 25.42
C SER A 25 6.01 4.60 24.74
N PRO A 26 6.80 5.55 25.29
CA PRO A 26 7.06 6.83 24.64
C PRO A 26 7.78 6.68 23.29
N VAL A 27 8.69 5.70 23.17
CA VAL A 27 9.39 5.41 21.91
C VAL A 27 8.40 4.90 20.86
N ILE A 28 7.53 3.96 21.22
CA ILE A 28 6.50 3.42 20.33
C ILE A 28 5.55 4.54 19.87
N CYS A 29 5.06 5.35 20.81
CA CYS A 29 4.20 6.50 20.54
C CYS A 29 4.88 7.51 19.60
N PHE A 30 6.16 7.82 19.83
CA PHE A 30 6.92 8.73 18.98
C PHE A 30 7.06 8.19 17.55
N LEU A 31 7.34 6.90 17.39
CA LEU A 31 7.42 6.25 16.08
C LEU A 31 6.08 6.30 15.34
N MET A 32 4.98 5.97 16.03
CA MET A 32 3.63 6.05 15.46
C MET A 32 3.27 7.49 15.05
N PHE A 33 3.64 8.48 15.87
CA PHE A 33 3.37 9.88 15.58
C PHE A 33 4.15 10.40 14.37
N LYS A 34 5.42 10.00 14.24
CA LYS A 34 6.25 10.32 13.08
C LYS A 34 5.64 9.77 11.79
N ASP A 35 5.25 8.50 11.78
CA ASP A 35 4.61 7.87 10.62
C ASP A 35 3.28 8.53 10.28
N TRP A 36 2.47 8.88 11.28
CA TRP A 36 1.23 9.61 11.08
C TRP A 36 1.48 10.99 10.43
N ARG A 37 2.48 11.72 10.90
CA ARG A 37 2.82 13.05 10.36
C ARG A 37 3.31 12.97 8.92
N GLU A 38 4.12 11.96 8.58
CA GLU A 38 4.60 11.74 7.21
C GLU A 38 3.47 11.35 6.27
N ARG A 39 2.56 10.46 6.70
CA ARG A 39 1.32 10.15 5.96
C ARG A 39 0.52 11.40 5.72
N ARG A 40 0.27 12.20 6.75
CA ARG A 40 -0.52 13.43 6.64
C ARG A 40 0.10 14.43 5.65
N LYS A 41 1.42 14.63 5.69
CA LYS A 41 2.12 15.48 4.72
C LYS A 41 1.98 14.94 3.30
N PHE A 42 2.12 13.63 3.10
CA PHE A 42 1.94 13.00 1.80
C PHE A 42 0.52 13.19 1.25
N TYR A 43 -0.50 13.00 2.10
CA TYR A 43 -1.91 13.26 1.76
C TYR A 43 -2.16 14.72 1.36
N MET A 44 -1.59 15.68 2.10
CA MET A 44 -1.76 17.09 1.80
C MET A 44 -1.03 17.51 0.51
N ALA A 45 0.09 16.85 0.20
CA ALA A 45 0.88 17.15 -0.99
C ALA A 45 0.32 16.50 -2.27
N ASN A 46 -0.45 15.42 -2.18
CA ASN A 46 -0.91 14.65 -3.33
C ASN A 46 -2.45 14.52 -3.35
N PRO A 47 -3.18 15.44 -4.00
CA PRO A 47 -4.64 15.43 -4.01
C PRO A 47 -5.24 14.24 -4.79
N ALA A 48 -4.46 13.67 -5.72
CA ALA A 48 -4.91 12.57 -6.57
C ALA A 48 -5.29 11.31 -5.78
N ASN A 49 -4.69 11.08 -4.61
CA ASN A 49 -4.85 9.89 -3.73
C ASN A 49 -4.67 8.52 -4.39
N LEU A 50 -4.64 8.42 -5.72
CA LEU A 50 -4.58 7.20 -6.49
C LEU A 50 -3.28 7.16 -7.29
N PHE A 51 -2.53 6.08 -7.12
CA PHE A 51 -1.18 5.93 -7.64
C PHE A 51 -1.04 4.63 -8.42
N PHE A 52 -0.53 4.71 -9.63
CA PHE A 52 0.00 3.56 -10.34
C PHE A 52 1.46 3.37 -9.90
N VAL A 53 1.71 2.29 -9.18
CA VAL A 53 3.01 2.01 -8.59
C VAL A 53 3.68 0.88 -9.37
N CYS A 54 4.89 1.14 -9.84
CA CYS A 54 5.62 0.21 -10.69
C CYS A 54 7.13 0.19 -10.40
N THR A 55 7.81 -0.78 -10.98
CA THR A 55 9.27 -0.97 -10.86
C THR A 55 9.89 -1.14 -12.24
N SER A 56 11.17 -0.80 -12.38
CA SER A 56 11.95 -1.10 -13.57
C SER A 56 12.38 -2.59 -13.66
N ARG A 57 12.18 -3.36 -12.59
CA ARG A 57 12.56 -4.78 -12.55
C ARG A 57 11.76 -5.62 -13.54
N HIS A 58 12.31 -6.78 -13.89
CA HIS A 58 11.68 -7.78 -14.75
C HIS A 58 11.22 -7.25 -16.12
N GLN A 59 11.90 -6.24 -16.69
CA GLN A 59 11.59 -5.72 -18.03
C GLN A 59 10.15 -5.18 -18.19
N TRP A 60 9.53 -4.71 -17.09
CA TRP A 60 8.24 -4.03 -17.17
C TRP A 60 8.35 -2.62 -17.73
N GLU A 61 9.52 -1.99 -17.60
CA GLU A 61 9.73 -0.58 -17.90
C GLU A 61 9.35 -0.17 -19.33
N PRO A 62 9.78 -0.87 -20.41
CA PRO A 62 9.41 -0.47 -21.77
C PRO A 62 7.90 -0.53 -22.01
N PHE A 63 7.25 -1.63 -21.57
CA PHE A 63 5.81 -1.79 -21.68
C PHE A 63 5.06 -0.69 -20.92
N ILE A 64 5.50 -0.35 -19.70
CA ILE A 64 4.87 0.69 -18.90
C ILE A 64 5.00 2.05 -19.57
N LEU A 65 6.22 2.43 -19.96
CA LEU A 65 6.49 3.74 -20.57
C LEU A 65 5.71 3.94 -21.87
N ASN A 66 5.67 2.90 -22.71
CA ASN A 66 5.11 3.02 -24.06
C ASN A 66 3.61 2.78 -24.13
N ASN A 67 3.03 1.97 -23.22
CA ASN A 67 1.63 1.57 -23.29
C ASN A 67 0.81 1.89 -22.05
N VAL A 68 1.39 1.82 -20.85
CA VAL A 68 0.61 2.06 -19.61
C VAL A 68 0.52 3.54 -19.27
N LEU A 69 1.63 4.28 -19.30
CA LEU A 69 1.63 5.71 -18.97
C LEU A 69 0.76 6.55 -19.91
N PRO A 70 0.78 6.33 -21.24
CA PRO A 70 -0.10 7.07 -22.15
C PRO A 70 -1.58 6.71 -21.96
N ALA A 71 -1.88 5.51 -21.47
CA ALA A 71 -3.22 5.01 -21.21
C ALA A 71 -3.73 5.31 -19.79
N LEU A 72 -2.92 5.98 -18.96
CA LEU A 72 -3.21 6.19 -17.55
C LEU A 72 -4.34 7.22 -17.37
N PRO A 73 -5.38 6.95 -16.56
CA PRO A 73 -6.43 7.92 -16.33
C PRO A 73 -5.86 9.20 -15.67
N PRO A 74 -6.37 10.40 -15.98
CA PRO A 74 -5.81 11.68 -15.52
C PRO A 74 -5.72 11.83 -13.99
N LYS A 75 -6.59 11.13 -13.25
CA LYS A 75 -6.62 11.15 -11.78
C LYS A 75 -5.57 10.25 -11.12
N VAL A 76 -4.85 9.45 -11.90
CA VAL A 76 -3.85 8.51 -11.39
C VAL A 76 -2.46 9.10 -11.56
N GLN A 77 -1.70 9.14 -10.47
CA GLN A 77 -0.30 9.56 -10.51
C GLN A 77 0.61 8.35 -10.62
N THR A 78 1.69 8.46 -11.41
CA THR A 78 2.67 7.38 -11.53
C THR A 78 3.72 7.50 -10.44
N HIS A 79 4.07 6.39 -9.81
CA HIS A 79 5.18 6.29 -8.88
C HIS A 79 6.11 5.13 -9.25
N TRP A 80 7.36 5.45 -9.55
CA TRP A 80 8.41 4.47 -9.79
C TRP A 80 9.11 4.13 -8.48
N VAL A 81 9.06 2.87 -8.09
CA VAL A 81 9.81 2.36 -6.96
C VAL A 81 11.24 2.08 -7.43
N PRO A 82 12.25 2.81 -6.89
CA PRO A 82 13.63 2.60 -7.26
C PRO A 82 14.08 1.19 -6.87
N ASP A 83 14.99 0.63 -7.66
CA ASP A 83 15.67 -0.60 -7.25
C ASP A 83 16.37 -0.36 -5.90
N ARG A 84 16.35 -1.38 -5.02
CA ARG A 84 16.63 -1.32 -3.56
C ARG A 84 17.96 -0.65 -3.16
N GLN A 85 18.81 -0.29 -4.13
CA GLN A 85 20.13 0.29 -3.94
C GLN A 85 20.12 1.77 -3.54
N HIS A 86 19.05 2.53 -3.80
CA HIS A 86 19.03 3.97 -3.48
C HIS A 86 18.15 4.33 -2.26
N LYS A 87 18.86 4.74 -1.19
CA LYS A 87 18.34 5.18 0.11
C LYS A 87 17.52 6.47 0.00
N LYS A 88 16.19 6.33 -0.01
CA LYS A 88 15.20 7.12 0.74
C LYS A 88 13.84 6.48 0.44
N ARG A 89 13.38 5.59 1.32
CA ARG A 89 12.09 4.91 1.13
C ARG A 89 10.99 5.96 1.16
N SER A 90 10.35 6.20 0.01
CA SER A 90 9.10 6.93 -0.07
C SER A 90 8.07 6.24 0.84
N ILE A 91 6.97 6.94 1.13
CA ILE A 91 5.91 6.31 1.93
C ILE A 91 5.34 5.09 1.23
N ILE A 92 5.28 5.12 -0.11
CA ILE A 92 4.85 4.02 -0.97
C ILE A 92 5.84 2.86 -0.83
N ASP A 93 7.14 3.11 -0.84
CA ASP A 93 8.17 2.07 -0.67
C ASP A 93 8.09 1.36 0.68
N ARG A 94 7.63 2.05 1.74
CA ARG A 94 7.41 1.46 3.06
C ARG A 94 6.16 0.59 3.12
N LEU A 95 5.14 0.91 2.33
CA LEU A 95 3.88 0.16 2.29
C LEU A 95 3.99 -1.11 1.46
N CYS A 96 5.02 -1.23 0.63
CA CYS A 96 5.34 -2.44 -0.11
C CYS A 96 6.67 -3.06 0.39
N PRO A 97 6.70 -3.62 1.62
CA PRO A 97 7.93 -4.00 2.32
C PRO A 97 8.77 -5.08 1.61
N ASN A 98 8.16 -5.87 0.72
CA ASN A 98 8.85 -6.92 -0.03
C ASN A 98 9.46 -6.44 -1.35
N GLY A 99 9.38 -5.13 -1.63
CA GLY A 99 9.72 -4.59 -2.94
C GLY A 99 8.62 -4.93 -3.95
N ILE A 100 8.25 -3.93 -4.73
CA ILE A 100 7.27 -4.11 -5.79
C ILE A 100 7.99 -4.79 -6.95
N THR A 101 7.57 -6.01 -7.31
CA THR A 101 8.08 -6.76 -8.46
C THR A 101 7.13 -6.74 -9.65
N LYS A 102 5.92 -6.22 -9.44
CA LYS A 102 4.81 -6.21 -10.40
C LYS A 102 3.99 -4.92 -10.27
N PRO A 103 3.29 -4.45 -11.31
CA PRO A 103 2.53 -3.21 -11.26
C PRO A 103 1.31 -3.32 -10.33
N TYR A 104 1.04 -2.24 -9.59
CA TYR A 104 -0.11 -2.10 -8.69
C TYR A 104 -0.82 -0.77 -8.91
N LEU A 105 -2.11 -0.77 -8.62
CA LEU A 105 -2.89 0.44 -8.40
C LEU A 105 -3.12 0.58 -6.89
N VAL A 106 -2.74 1.73 -6.33
CA VAL A 106 -2.79 2.00 -4.89
C VAL A 106 -3.63 3.23 -4.64
N HIS A 107 -4.66 3.12 -3.82
CA HIS A 107 -5.48 4.25 -3.39
C HIS A 107 -5.26 4.51 -1.90
N PHE A 108 -4.76 5.69 -1.60
CA PHE A 108 -4.51 6.20 -0.27
C PHE A 108 -5.75 6.89 0.31
N HIS A 109 -6.05 6.65 1.59
CA HIS A 109 -7.11 7.35 2.30
C HIS A 109 -6.77 7.59 3.78
N LYS A 110 -7.57 8.43 4.46
CA LYS A 110 -7.32 8.85 5.86
C LYS A 110 -7.02 7.71 6.84
N ARG A 111 -7.55 6.50 6.62
CA ARG A 111 -7.42 5.34 7.52
C ARG A 111 -6.37 4.32 7.05
N GLY A 112 -5.84 4.41 5.84
CA GLY A 112 -5.04 3.35 5.26
C GLY A 112 -4.80 3.50 3.77
N TYR A 113 -4.65 2.38 3.09
CA TYR A 113 -4.52 2.30 1.65
C TYR A 113 -5.11 0.97 1.18
N GLU A 114 -5.65 0.96 -0.03
CA GLU A 114 -6.10 -0.25 -0.74
C GLU A 114 -5.19 -0.46 -1.94
N MET A 115 -4.91 -1.72 -2.29
CA MET A 115 -4.07 -2.07 -3.43
C MET A 115 -4.72 -3.13 -4.29
N VAL A 116 -4.67 -2.94 -5.61
CA VAL A 116 -5.03 -3.96 -6.59
C VAL A 116 -3.80 -4.28 -7.44
N SER A 117 -3.49 -5.56 -7.56
CA SER A 117 -2.43 -6.03 -8.46
C SER A 117 -2.94 -5.96 -9.89
N LEU A 118 -2.16 -5.40 -10.81
CA LEU A 118 -2.47 -5.37 -12.25
C LEU A 118 -1.65 -6.40 -13.03
N HIS A 119 -1.15 -7.40 -12.32
CA HIS A 119 -0.09 -8.25 -12.84
C HIS A 119 -0.63 -9.26 -13.84
N GLU A 120 -1.73 -9.92 -13.50
CA GLU A 120 -2.29 -11.00 -14.31
C GLU A 120 -2.82 -10.45 -15.63
N GLU A 121 -3.48 -9.29 -15.56
CA GLU A 121 -4.03 -8.54 -16.68
C GLU A 121 -2.91 -8.04 -17.61
N PHE A 122 -1.81 -7.53 -17.05
CA PHE A 122 -0.73 -6.97 -17.86
C PHE A 122 0.29 -8.03 -18.31
N LEU A 123 0.33 -9.22 -17.70
CA LEU A 123 1.33 -10.23 -18.02
C LEU A 123 1.21 -10.69 -19.48
N GLY A 124 -0.01 -10.88 -19.98
CA GLY A 124 -0.25 -11.23 -21.39
C GLY A 124 0.08 -10.10 -22.37
N LEU A 125 -0.03 -8.84 -21.93
CA LEU A 125 0.23 -7.66 -22.75
C LEU A 125 1.71 -7.23 -22.72
N LYS A 126 2.46 -7.68 -21.71
CA LYS A 126 3.84 -7.26 -21.47
C LYS A 126 4.77 -7.49 -22.66
N GLN A 127 4.54 -8.53 -23.44
CA GLN A 127 5.32 -8.83 -24.65
C GLN A 127 5.28 -7.70 -25.70
N HIS A 128 4.24 -6.87 -25.66
CA HIS A 128 4.09 -5.69 -26.50
C HIS A 128 4.84 -4.50 -25.89
N ALA A 129 6.17 -4.61 -25.81
CA ALA A 129 7.02 -3.57 -25.23
C ALA A 129 7.08 -2.27 -26.07
N GLN A 130 6.74 -2.34 -27.37
CA GLN A 130 6.66 -1.18 -28.25
C GLN A 130 5.32 -0.47 -28.13
N THR A 131 5.27 0.80 -28.52
CA THR A 131 4.05 1.60 -28.53
C THR A 131 3.00 0.99 -29.46
N ASP A 132 1.84 0.66 -28.89
CA ASP A 132 0.72 0.08 -29.62
C ASP A 132 -0.60 0.69 -29.12
N ARG A 133 -1.36 1.31 -30.03
CA ARG A 133 -2.61 2.00 -29.68
C ARG A 133 -3.71 1.04 -29.23
N GLU A 134 -3.74 -0.18 -29.76
CA GLU A 134 -4.74 -1.17 -29.37
C GLU A 134 -4.43 -1.69 -27.97
N ILE A 135 -3.15 -1.95 -27.67
CA ILE A 135 -2.71 -2.33 -26.33
C ILE A 135 -2.96 -1.20 -25.33
N GLN A 136 -2.68 0.06 -25.69
CA GLN A 136 -3.03 1.22 -24.85
C GLN A 136 -4.52 1.28 -24.54
N ARG A 137 -5.39 1.01 -25.51
CA ARG A 137 -6.84 0.96 -25.30
C ARG A 137 -7.23 -0.16 -24.34
N GLN A 138 -6.68 -1.36 -24.50
CA GLN A 138 -6.94 -2.49 -23.60
C GLN A 138 -6.46 -2.20 -22.18
N VAL A 139 -5.24 -1.65 -22.04
CA VAL A 139 -4.69 -1.22 -20.76
C VAL A 139 -5.59 -0.16 -20.11
N ASN A 140 -6.09 0.81 -20.87
CA ASN A 140 -6.99 1.83 -20.34
C ASN A 140 -8.29 1.23 -19.78
N ILE A 141 -8.89 0.26 -20.48
CA ILE A 141 -10.08 -0.45 -20.01
C ILE A 141 -9.80 -1.16 -18.68
N PHE A 142 -8.69 -1.90 -18.60
CA PHE A 142 -8.31 -2.57 -17.36
C PHE A 142 -8.06 -1.59 -16.21
N LEU A 143 -7.35 -0.49 -16.47
CA LEU A 143 -7.09 0.54 -15.46
C LEU A 143 -8.38 1.19 -14.96
N LEU A 144 -9.33 1.51 -15.83
CA LEU A 144 -10.62 2.08 -15.44
C LEU A 144 -11.41 1.10 -14.57
N SER A 145 -11.45 -0.18 -14.94
CA SER A 145 -12.12 -1.22 -14.14
C SER A 145 -11.47 -1.40 -12.76
N ALA A 146 -10.15 -1.38 -12.68
CA ALA A 146 -9.41 -1.50 -11.42
C ALA A 146 -9.61 -0.28 -10.52
N VAL A 147 -9.66 0.92 -11.11
CA VAL A 147 -10.01 2.16 -10.41
C VAL A 147 -11.40 2.06 -9.80
N GLU A 148 -12.39 1.63 -10.58
CA GLU A 148 -13.77 1.47 -10.13
C GLU A 148 -13.85 0.45 -9.00
N GLN A 149 -13.20 -0.72 -9.14
CA GLN A 149 -13.15 -1.75 -8.12
C GLN A 149 -12.59 -1.22 -6.79
N ILE A 150 -11.48 -0.48 -6.83
CA ILE A 150 -10.90 0.12 -5.62
C ILE A 150 -11.86 1.15 -5.01
N GLU A 151 -12.46 2.00 -5.83
CA GLU A 151 -13.42 3.01 -5.37
C GLU A 151 -14.66 2.35 -4.73
N SER A 152 -15.19 1.26 -5.29
CA SER A 152 -16.29 0.49 -4.74
C SER A 152 -15.94 -0.19 -3.42
N GLN A 153 -14.76 -0.84 -3.32
CA GLN A 153 -14.26 -1.44 -2.07
C GLN A 153 -14.14 -0.39 -0.96
N MET A 154 -13.75 0.84 -1.33
CA MET A 154 -13.69 1.93 -0.38
C MET A 154 -15.06 2.44 0.06
N GLN A 155 -16.04 2.49 -0.84
CA GLN A 155 -17.40 2.85 -0.48
C GLN A 155 -18.00 1.81 0.48
N SER A 156 -17.79 0.51 0.23
CA SER A 156 -18.24 -0.53 1.16
C SER A 156 -17.55 -0.44 2.53
N ASN A 157 -16.25 -0.11 2.57
CA ASN A 157 -15.49 0.05 3.82
C ASN A 157 -15.83 1.34 4.59
N ARG A 158 -16.50 2.32 3.96
CA ARG A 158 -16.97 3.56 4.60
C ARG A 158 -18.31 3.41 5.31
N LEU A 159 -19.11 2.40 4.99
CA LEU A 159 -20.38 2.18 5.69
C LEU A 159 -20.09 1.76 7.14
N PRO A 160 -20.54 2.54 8.13
CA PRO A 160 -20.21 2.27 9.52
C PRO A 160 -20.82 0.94 9.96
N ALA A 161 -20.07 0.19 10.76
CA ALA A 161 -20.52 -1.03 11.44
C ALA A 161 -21.74 -0.81 12.37
N ASP A 162 -22.22 0.42 12.47
CA ASP A 162 -23.33 0.91 13.30
C ASP A 162 -24.72 0.39 12.85
N ARG A 163 -24.81 -0.36 11.75
CA ARG A 163 -26.04 -1.08 11.34
C ARG A 163 -26.11 -2.54 11.81
N ARG A 164 -25.16 -3.04 12.61
CA ARG A 164 -25.16 -4.43 13.09
C ARG A 164 -25.67 -4.62 14.53
N MET A 165 -26.27 -3.61 15.16
CA MET A 165 -26.82 -3.70 16.53
C MET A 165 -28.30 -3.29 16.61
N THR A 166 -29.12 -3.63 15.61
CA THR A 166 -30.58 -3.57 15.73
C THR A 166 -31.20 -4.87 15.22
N THR A 167 -30.99 -5.95 15.96
CA THR A 167 -31.84 -7.16 15.97
C THR A 167 -31.75 -7.79 17.34
#